data_AF-A0A136KGP0-F1
#
_entry.id   AF-A0A136KGP0-F1
#
_cell.length_a   1.000
_cell.length_b   1.000
_cell.length_c   1.000
_cell.angle_alpha   90.00
_cell.angle_beta   90.00
_cell.angle_gamma   90.00
#
_symmetry.space_group_name_H-M   'P 1'
#
loop_
_entity.id
_entity.type
_entity.pdbx_description
1 polymer ?
#
loop_
_entity_poly.entity_id
_entity_poly.type
_entity_poly.pdbx_seq_one_letter_code
_entity_poly.pdbx_strand_id
1 'polypeptide(L)'
;MIYTKEMDLSPENTSLPEVQRALQGMALTRAEIDEVTADPEHDVATFLSLFEADFKSLLDADAGVWEEYTLRRHTAMVLGQYHKYFRGKPLPHLDHPFFETVLALHDIGKPLAIAAGDKRMQHEYTVPMMGIILAQLDFPQNQIDIALAVVHGDTIGHYLKDGEPDMKKYVTELEERATHAGLSVEDFLTLTAIFFQIDAGSYTEDAGGLKSLDALFSFHPDEGRMTFSPRIEEKMQKLRDAIATVTH
;
A
#
# COMPACT_ATOMS: atom_id res chain seq x y z
N MET A 1 10.91 -13.41 -0.91
CA MET A 1 11.82 -12.93 -1.98
C MET A 1 12.09 -11.47 -1.68
N ILE A 2 13.34 -11.03 -1.51
CA ILE A 2 13.62 -9.61 -1.21
C ILE A 2 13.50 -8.85 -2.53
N TYR A 3 12.64 -7.83 -2.59
CA TYR A 3 12.64 -6.90 -3.73
C TYR A 3 14.06 -6.32 -3.87
N THR A 4 14.67 -6.53 -5.03
CA THR A 4 15.96 -5.94 -5.38
C THR A 4 15.73 -4.90 -6.47
N LYS A 5 16.29 -3.71 -6.29
CA LYS A 5 16.41 -2.59 -7.25
C LYS A 5 16.83 -2.98 -8.68
N GLU A 6 17.35 -4.19 -8.87
CA GLU A 6 17.71 -4.78 -10.17
C GLU A 6 16.60 -5.67 -10.78
N MET A 7 15.38 -5.68 -10.24
CA MET A 7 14.26 -6.41 -10.83
C MET A 7 13.92 -5.81 -12.19
N ASP A 8 13.99 -6.65 -13.24
CA ASP A 8 13.47 -6.29 -14.56
C ASP A 8 11.94 -6.22 -14.50
N LEU A 9 11.41 -5.01 -14.63
CA LEU A 9 9.97 -4.72 -14.55
C LEU A 9 9.25 -4.89 -15.89
N SER A 10 9.84 -5.61 -16.85
CA SER A 10 9.14 -5.99 -18.08
C SER A 10 8.20 -7.18 -17.84
N PRO A 11 6.98 -7.18 -18.45
CA PRO A 11 6.05 -8.30 -18.33
C PRO A 11 6.65 -9.64 -18.75
N GLU A 12 7.53 -9.63 -19.76
CA GLU A 12 8.10 -10.84 -20.36
C GLU A 12 9.11 -11.55 -19.44
N ASN A 13 9.64 -10.84 -18.43
CA ASN A 13 10.69 -11.35 -17.54
C ASN A 13 10.20 -11.81 -16.17
N THR A 14 8.89 -11.70 -15.88
CA THR A 14 8.32 -12.42 -14.74
C THR A 14 8.21 -13.93 -15.03
N SER A 15 8.61 -14.77 -14.07
CA SER A 15 8.47 -16.23 -14.17
C SER A 15 7.05 -16.73 -13.88
N LEU A 16 6.07 -15.83 -13.69
CA LEU A 16 4.70 -16.14 -13.31
C LEU A 16 3.75 -15.95 -14.51
N PRO A 17 3.34 -17.03 -15.21
CA PRO A 17 2.45 -16.94 -16.39
C PRO A 17 1.09 -16.31 -16.08
N GLU A 18 0.61 -16.41 -14.84
CA GLU A 18 -0.62 -15.77 -14.37
C GLU A 18 -0.50 -14.25 -14.39
N VAL A 19 0.65 -13.72 -13.97
CA VAL A 19 0.95 -12.28 -14.00
C VAL A 19 1.02 -11.80 -15.46
N GLN A 20 1.73 -12.53 -16.32
CA GLN A 20 1.81 -12.19 -17.75
C GLN A 20 0.43 -12.10 -18.41
N ARG A 21 -0.43 -13.09 -18.16
CA ARG A 21 -1.80 -13.11 -18.68
C ARG A 21 -2.65 -11.98 -18.12
N ALA A 22 -2.52 -11.66 -16.83
CA ALA A 22 -3.29 -10.60 -16.18
C ALA A 22 -2.93 -9.20 -16.71
N LEU A 23 -1.69 -9.01 -17.17
CA LEU A 23 -1.20 -7.72 -17.70
C LEU A 23 -1.26 -7.63 -19.23
N GLN A 24 -1.65 -8.73 -19.90
CA GLN A 24 -1.66 -8.78 -21.36
C GLN A 24 -2.74 -7.85 -21.92
N GLY A 25 -2.31 -6.85 -22.70
CA GLY A 25 -3.23 -5.94 -23.38
C GLY A 25 -3.78 -4.83 -22.49
N MET A 26 -3.14 -4.55 -21.34
CA MET A 26 -3.47 -3.40 -20.49
C MET A 26 -3.58 -2.12 -21.33
N ALA A 27 -4.70 -1.43 -21.20
CA ALA A 27 -5.01 -0.21 -21.94
C ALA A 27 -4.86 1.05 -21.09
N LEU A 28 -4.91 0.94 -19.76
CA LEU A 28 -4.76 2.05 -18.82
C LEU A 28 -3.47 2.83 -19.09
N THR A 29 -3.62 4.14 -19.20
CA THR A 29 -2.51 5.06 -19.44
C THR A 29 -2.30 6.01 -18.28
N ARG A 30 -1.07 6.55 -18.18
CA ARG A 30 -0.75 7.61 -17.23
C ARG A 30 -1.60 8.87 -17.44
N ALA A 31 -1.92 9.19 -18.69
CA ALA A 31 -2.72 10.35 -19.05
C ALA A 31 -4.14 10.29 -18.47
N GLU A 32 -4.76 9.11 -18.44
CA GLU A 32 -6.10 8.94 -17.83
C GLU A 32 -6.05 9.12 -16.30
N ILE A 33 -5.00 8.63 -15.66
CA ILE A 33 -4.76 8.87 -14.22
C ILE A 33 -4.58 10.36 -13.95
N ASP A 34 -3.72 11.03 -14.73
CA ASP A 34 -3.46 12.46 -14.57
C ASP A 34 -4.71 13.31 -14.88
N GLU A 35 -5.54 12.90 -15.84
CA GLU A 35 -6.80 13.58 -16.16
C GLU A 35 -7.80 13.53 -15.01
N VAL A 36 -8.02 12.34 -14.42
CA VAL A 36 -8.91 12.20 -13.25
C VAL A 36 -8.33 12.93 -12.04
N THR A 37 -7.02 12.78 -11.81
CA THR A 37 -6.35 13.36 -10.62
C THR A 37 -6.08 14.85 -10.72
N ALA A 38 -6.24 15.46 -11.90
CA ALA A 38 -6.23 16.92 -12.06
C ALA A 38 -7.39 17.60 -11.32
N ASP A 39 -8.51 16.89 -11.09
CA ASP A 39 -9.52 17.33 -10.14
C ASP A 39 -9.12 16.90 -8.71
N PRO A 40 -8.75 17.84 -7.82
CA PRO A 40 -8.38 17.54 -6.44
C PRO A 40 -9.55 16.99 -5.61
N GLU A 41 -10.78 17.03 -6.12
CA GLU A 41 -11.98 16.52 -5.46
C GLU A 41 -12.58 15.30 -6.20
N HIS A 42 -11.87 14.70 -7.17
CA HIS A 42 -12.39 13.50 -7.84
C HIS A 42 -12.74 12.40 -6.82
N ASP A 43 -13.79 11.65 -7.07
CA ASP A 43 -14.25 10.63 -6.16
C ASP A 43 -13.56 9.27 -6.39
N VAL A 44 -13.57 8.45 -5.34
CA VAL A 44 -12.96 7.10 -5.34
C VAL A 44 -13.53 6.19 -6.44
N ALA A 45 -14.83 6.26 -6.71
CA ALA A 45 -15.45 5.36 -7.69
C ALA A 45 -14.99 5.72 -9.11
N THR A 46 -14.92 7.01 -9.42
CA THR A 46 -14.39 7.53 -10.67
C THR A 46 -12.93 7.08 -10.85
N PHE A 47 -12.07 7.28 -9.85
CA PHE A 47 -10.67 6.85 -9.92
C PHE A 47 -10.52 5.33 -10.08
N LEU A 48 -11.22 4.54 -9.27
CA LEU A 48 -11.13 3.08 -9.31
C LEU A 48 -11.65 2.49 -10.63
N SER A 49 -12.59 3.16 -11.29
CA SER A 49 -13.13 2.73 -12.59
C SER A 49 -12.07 2.66 -13.69
N LEU A 50 -10.99 3.46 -13.60
CA LEU A 50 -9.85 3.40 -14.51
C LEU A 50 -9.21 2.00 -14.53
N PHE A 51 -9.09 1.38 -13.35
CA PHE A 51 -8.49 0.05 -13.19
C PHE A 51 -9.46 -1.07 -13.57
N GLU A 52 -10.77 -0.81 -13.56
CA GLU A 52 -11.76 -1.83 -13.91
C GLU A 52 -11.68 -2.26 -15.37
N ALA A 53 -11.28 -1.36 -16.28
CA ALA A 53 -11.16 -1.68 -17.70
C ALA A 53 -10.21 -2.88 -17.94
N ASP A 54 -9.09 -2.91 -17.22
CA ASP A 54 -8.06 -3.94 -17.39
C ASP A 54 -8.12 -5.04 -16.31
N PHE A 55 -8.54 -4.70 -15.09
CA PHE A 55 -8.39 -5.58 -13.93
C PHE A 55 -9.71 -6.03 -13.29
N LYS A 56 -10.85 -5.86 -13.99
CA LYS A 56 -12.18 -6.23 -13.46
C LYS A 56 -12.23 -7.60 -12.81
N SER A 57 -11.67 -8.63 -13.44
CA SER A 57 -11.71 -9.99 -12.91
C SER A 57 -10.94 -10.15 -11.59
N LEU A 58 -9.84 -9.43 -11.42
CA LEU A 58 -9.07 -9.41 -10.17
C LEU A 58 -9.82 -8.62 -9.09
N LEU A 59 -10.36 -7.46 -9.45
CA LEU A 59 -11.13 -6.60 -8.56
C LEU A 59 -12.43 -7.27 -8.06
N ASP A 60 -13.07 -8.10 -8.89
CA ASP A 60 -14.26 -8.87 -8.52
C ASP A 60 -13.95 -10.09 -7.64
N ALA A 61 -12.68 -10.50 -7.53
CA ALA A 61 -12.30 -11.67 -6.75
C ALA A 61 -12.35 -11.40 -5.23
N ASP A 62 -12.44 -12.48 -4.47
CA ASP A 62 -12.40 -12.45 -3.00
C ASP A 62 -11.05 -11.91 -2.49
N ALA A 63 -11.08 -10.97 -1.54
CA ALA A 63 -9.89 -10.43 -0.90
C ALA A 63 -9.27 -11.42 0.11
N GLY A 64 -9.86 -12.60 0.31
CA GLY A 64 -9.40 -13.68 1.18
C GLY A 64 -9.38 -13.28 2.66
N VAL A 65 -10.22 -12.33 3.07
CA VAL A 65 -10.33 -11.84 4.46
C VAL A 65 -11.64 -12.33 5.08
N TRP A 66 -11.70 -12.41 6.41
CA TRP A 66 -12.87 -12.96 7.08
C TRP A 66 -14.09 -12.06 6.94
N GLU A 67 -13.89 -10.79 6.61
CA GLU A 67 -14.93 -9.82 6.31
C GLU A 67 -15.63 -10.05 4.95
N GLU A 68 -15.18 -11.04 4.16
CA GLU A 68 -15.77 -11.47 2.87
C GLU A 68 -15.90 -10.34 1.83
N TYR A 69 -14.95 -9.41 1.84
CA TYR A 69 -14.90 -8.33 0.85
C TYR A 69 -14.33 -8.82 -0.48
N THR A 70 -14.86 -8.30 -1.59
CA THR A 70 -14.14 -8.33 -2.86
C THR A 70 -12.93 -7.41 -2.79
N LEU A 71 -11.92 -7.67 -3.63
CA LEU A 71 -10.76 -6.79 -3.73
C LEU A 71 -11.17 -5.36 -4.10
N ARG A 72 -12.19 -5.18 -4.97
CA ARG A 72 -12.76 -3.86 -5.29
C ARG A 72 -13.26 -3.15 -4.03
N ARG A 73 -14.06 -3.83 -3.21
CA ARG A 73 -14.66 -3.21 -2.02
C ARG A 73 -13.57 -2.81 -1.03
N HIS A 74 -12.59 -3.69 -0.79
CA HIS A 74 -11.42 -3.38 0.05
C HIS A 74 -10.68 -2.15 -0.46
N THR A 75 -10.29 -2.17 -1.73
CA THR A 75 -9.55 -1.08 -2.38
C THR A 75 -10.31 0.26 -2.33
N ALA A 76 -11.63 0.25 -2.52
CA ALA A 76 -12.46 1.44 -2.40
C ALA A 76 -12.47 2.02 -0.97
N MET A 77 -12.50 1.16 0.07
CA MET A 77 -12.41 1.62 1.46
C MET A 77 -11.02 2.18 1.78
N VAL A 78 -9.95 1.55 1.28
CA VAL A 78 -8.56 2.04 1.39
C VAL A 78 -8.44 3.43 0.76
N LEU A 79 -8.87 3.59 -0.50
CA LEU A 79 -8.85 4.88 -1.19
C LEU A 79 -9.74 5.91 -0.46
N GLY A 80 -10.89 5.51 0.07
CA GLY A 80 -11.76 6.36 0.87
C GLY A 80 -11.08 6.90 2.14
N GLN A 81 -10.38 6.03 2.89
CA GLN A 81 -9.60 6.45 4.05
C GLN A 81 -8.50 7.44 3.65
N TYR A 82 -7.82 7.20 2.53
CA TYR A 82 -6.81 8.11 2.03
C TYR A 82 -7.40 9.47 1.61
N HIS A 83 -8.49 9.49 0.84
CA HIS A 83 -9.20 10.73 0.46
C HIS A 83 -9.64 11.53 1.69
N LYS A 84 -10.20 10.85 2.70
CA LYS A 84 -10.71 11.47 3.91
C LYS A 84 -9.63 12.07 4.81
N TYR A 85 -8.44 11.45 4.87
CA TYR A 85 -7.46 11.75 5.91
C TYR A 85 -6.06 12.14 5.44
N PHE A 86 -5.68 11.86 4.20
CA PHE A 86 -4.28 11.98 3.76
C PHE A 86 -4.08 12.64 2.40
N ARG A 87 -5.12 12.76 1.56
CA ARG A 87 -5.04 13.38 0.23
C ARG A 87 -4.61 14.85 0.22
N GLY A 88 -4.82 15.57 1.32
CA GLY A 88 -4.34 16.95 1.49
C GLY A 88 -3.03 17.08 2.29
N LYS A 89 -2.35 15.97 2.58
CA LYS A 89 -1.17 15.95 3.46
C LYS A 89 0.10 15.62 2.68
N PRO A 90 1.25 16.24 3.00
CA PRO A 90 2.48 15.94 2.29
C PRO A 90 2.88 14.47 2.42
N LEU A 91 3.28 13.87 1.31
CA LEU A 91 3.85 12.53 1.24
C LEU A 91 5.36 12.67 0.98
N PRO A 92 6.24 12.11 1.83
CA PRO A 92 7.68 12.13 1.56
C PRO A 92 8.00 11.53 0.19
N HIS A 93 8.64 12.30 -0.70
CA HIS A 93 9.17 11.88 -2.00
C HIS A 93 8.15 11.33 -3.03
N LEU A 94 6.86 11.32 -2.71
CA LEU A 94 5.79 10.84 -3.58
C LEU A 94 4.78 11.96 -3.85
N ASP A 95 4.16 11.94 -5.03
CA ASP A 95 2.98 12.75 -5.32
C ASP A 95 1.68 11.98 -5.07
N HIS A 96 0.59 12.72 -4.92
CA HIS A 96 -0.72 12.14 -4.61
C HIS A 96 -1.26 11.23 -5.72
N PRO A 97 -1.23 11.60 -7.02
CA PRO A 97 -1.67 10.70 -8.10
C PRO A 97 -0.93 9.36 -8.12
N PHE A 98 0.40 9.38 -7.94
CA PHE A 98 1.19 8.16 -7.83
C PHE A 98 0.77 7.33 -6.63
N PHE A 99 0.66 7.94 -5.45
CA PHE A 99 0.32 7.19 -4.24
C PHE A 99 -1.10 6.61 -4.29
N GLU A 100 -2.07 7.31 -4.88
CA GLU A 100 -3.41 6.77 -5.16
C GLU A 100 -3.36 5.56 -6.08
N THR A 101 -2.51 5.61 -7.11
CA THR A 101 -2.27 4.47 -8.02
C THR A 101 -1.67 3.29 -7.25
N VAL A 102 -0.71 3.52 -6.36
CA VAL A 102 -0.13 2.48 -5.49
C VAL A 102 -1.20 1.87 -4.59
N LEU A 103 -2.06 2.68 -3.98
CA LEU A 103 -3.17 2.18 -3.15
C LEU A 103 -4.18 1.37 -3.97
N ALA A 104 -4.46 1.73 -5.22
CA ALA A 104 -5.33 0.93 -6.10
C ALA A 104 -4.73 -0.44 -6.45
N LEU A 105 -3.39 -0.55 -6.43
CA LEU A 105 -2.66 -1.76 -6.81
C LEU A 105 -2.14 -2.59 -5.63
N HIS A 106 -2.24 -2.09 -4.40
CA HIS A 106 -1.51 -2.65 -3.24
C HIS A 106 -1.80 -4.14 -2.98
N ASP A 107 -2.97 -4.65 -3.37
CA ASP A 107 -3.38 -6.04 -3.20
C ASP A 107 -3.69 -6.74 -4.54
N ILE A 108 -3.28 -6.16 -5.68
CA ILE A 108 -3.68 -6.63 -7.02
C ILE A 108 -3.29 -8.09 -7.32
N GLY A 109 -2.19 -8.57 -6.73
CA GLY A 109 -1.71 -9.95 -6.91
C GLY A 109 -2.37 -10.97 -5.98
N LYS A 110 -3.11 -10.53 -4.95
CA LYS A 110 -3.71 -11.40 -3.94
C LYS A 110 -4.68 -12.44 -4.52
N PRO A 111 -5.57 -12.11 -5.48
CA PRO A 111 -6.43 -13.12 -6.10
C PRO A 111 -5.64 -14.24 -6.79
N LEU A 112 -4.51 -13.91 -7.43
CA LEU A 112 -3.66 -14.90 -8.08
C LEU A 112 -2.97 -15.81 -7.08
N ALA A 113 -2.48 -15.27 -5.96
CA ALA A 113 -1.90 -16.06 -4.87
C ALA A 113 -2.91 -17.04 -4.26
N ILE A 114 -4.16 -16.59 -4.08
CA ILE A 114 -5.26 -17.45 -3.61
C ILE A 114 -5.57 -18.55 -4.64
N ALA A 115 -5.65 -18.21 -5.92
CA ALA A 115 -5.88 -19.17 -7.00
C ALA A 115 -4.74 -20.20 -7.12
N ALA A 116 -3.51 -19.81 -6.79
CA ALA A 116 -2.35 -20.69 -6.70
C ALA A 116 -2.32 -21.57 -5.44
N GLY A 117 -3.27 -21.36 -4.50
CA GLY A 117 -3.46 -22.19 -3.31
C GLY A 117 -2.71 -21.73 -2.06
N ASP A 118 -2.02 -20.58 -2.09
CA ASP A 118 -1.34 -20.04 -0.91
C ASP A 118 -1.39 -18.51 -0.86
N LYS A 119 -2.32 -17.98 -0.06
CA LYS A 119 -2.46 -16.53 0.19
C LYS A 119 -1.17 -15.91 0.76
N ARG A 120 -0.31 -16.67 1.44
CA ARG A 120 0.96 -16.16 1.99
C ARG A 120 1.94 -15.73 0.90
N MET A 121 1.73 -16.19 -0.33
CA MET A 121 2.50 -15.79 -1.50
C MET A 121 2.04 -14.44 -2.10
N GLN A 122 1.08 -13.73 -1.51
CA GLN A 122 0.54 -12.48 -2.09
C GLN A 122 1.63 -11.49 -2.51
N HIS A 123 2.71 -11.34 -1.74
CA HIS A 123 3.81 -10.43 -2.08
C HIS A 123 4.58 -10.88 -3.34
N GLU A 124 4.65 -12.19 -3.61
CA GLU A 124 5.27 -12.74 -4.82
C GLU A 124 4.46 -12.44 -6.09
N TYR A 125 3.18 -12.11 -5.96
CA TYR A 125 2.33 -11.70 -7.09
C TYR A 125 2.15 -10.19 -7.15
N THR A 126 1.85 -9.53 -6.02
CA THR A 126 1.60 -8.10 -5.95
C THR A 126 2.82 -7.28 -6.37
N VAL A 127 4.01 -7.57 -5.83
CA VAL A 127 5.22 -6.79 -6.13
C VAL A 127 5.57 -6.78 -7.61
N PRO A 128 5.69 -7.93 -8.31
CA PRO A 128 5.98 -7.90 -9.74
C PRO A 128 4.84 -7.26 -10.55
N MET A 129 3.57 -7.55 -10.23
CA MET A 129 2.45 -6.93 -10.95
C MET A 129 2.45 -5.41 -10.84
N MET A 130 2.51 -4.89 -9.61
CA MET A 130 2.52 -3.46 -9.37
C MET A 130 3.76 -2.81 -10.00
N GLY A 131 4.94 -3.43 -9.90
CA GLY A 131 6.15 -2.91 -10.54
C GLY A 131 6.02 -2.79 -12.05
N ILE A 132 5.50 -3.83 -12.72
CA ILE A 132 5.28 -3.83 -14.16
C ILE A 132 4.23 -2.78 -14.55
N ILE A 133 3.09 -2.71 -13.85
CA ILE A 133 2.02 -1.75 -14.13
C ILE A 133 2.54 -0.31 -13.98
N LEU A 134 3.20 0.00 -12.87
CA LEU A 134 3.72 1.35 -12.62
C LEU A 134 4.80 1.74 -13.65
N ALA A 135 5.64 0.80 -14.08
CA ALA A 135 6.62 1.03 -15.14
C ALA A 135 5.95 1.27 -16.50
N GLN A 136 4.90 0.52 -16.84
CA GLN A 136 4.11 0.73 -18.06
C GLN A 136 3.34 2.06 -18.07
N LEU A 137 3.00 2.57 -16.89
CA LEU A 137 2.44 3.90 -16.69
C LEU A 137 3.51 5.01 -16.63
N ASP A 138 4.75 4.72 -17.03
CA ASP A 138 5.87 5.66 -17.07
C ASP A 138 6.12 6.41 -15.74
N PHE A 139 5.81 5.79 -14.58
CA PHE A 139 6.15 6.38 -13.29
C PHE A 139 7.68 6.35 -13.06
N PRO A 140 8.25 7.37 -12.38
CA PRO A 140 9.69 7.41 -12.11
C PRO A 140 10.16 6.19 -11.31
N GLN A 141 11.26 5.56 -11.74
CA GLN A 141 11.80 4.36 -11.09
C GLN A 141 12.04 4.56 -9.58
N ASN A 142 12.51 5.74 -9.16
CA ASN A 142 12.73 6.03 -7.74
C ASN A 142 11.42 6.02 -6.93
N GLN A 143 10.30 6.47 -7.50
CA GLN A 143 8.99 6.37 -6.85
C GLN A 143 8.49 4.93 -6.81
N ILE A 144 8.72 4.17 -7.89
CA ILE A 144 8.39 2.73 -7.95
C ILE A 144 9.16 1.97 -6.86
N ASP A 145 10.47 2.19 -6.73
CA ASP A 145 11.30 1.55 -5.70
C ASP A 145 10.74 1.82 -4.29
N ILE A 146 10.31 3.05 -4.01
CA ILE A 146 9.68 3.43 -2.74
C ILE A 146 8.35 2.68 -2.55
N ALA A 147 7.46 2.69 -3.54
CA ALA A 147 6.16 2.05 -3.45
C ALA A 147 6.25 0.54 -3.23
N LEU A 148 7.10 -0.14 -4.02
CA LEU A 148 7.36 -1.56 -3.87
C LEU A 148 7.96 -1.84 -2.48
N ALA A 149 8.89 -0.99 -2.03
CA ALA A 149 9.47 -1.11 -0.71
C ALA A 149 8.47 -0.86 0.41
N VAL A 150 7.40 -0.07 0.25
CA VAL A 150 6.33 0.12 1.26
C VAL A 150 5.35 -1.06 1.27
N VAL A 151 4.85 -1.47 0.11
CA VAL A 151 3.81 -2.52 -0.02
C VAL A 151 4.34 -3.93 0.27
N HIS A 152 5.62 -4.19 0.05
CA HIS A 152 6.21 -5.54 0.18
C HIS A 152 6.10 -6.16 1.60
N GLY A 153 5.82 -5.40 2.65
CA GLY A 153 5.76 -5.98 3.99
C GLY A 153 5.16 -5.07 5.07
N ASP A 154 4.52 -5.72 6.04
CA ASP A 154 3.81 -5.09 7.16
C ASP A 154 4.67 -5.03 8.43
N THR A 155 5.80 -4.30 8.36
CA THR A 155 6.73 -4.18 9.50
C THR A 155 6.04 -3.53 10.70
N ILE A 156 5.16 -2.55 10.47
CA ILE A 156 4.41 -1.85 11.53
C ILE A 156 3.39 -2.78 12.18
N GLY A 157 2.56 -3.50 11.42
CA GLY A 157 1.57 -4.40 11.98
C GLY A 157 2.22 -5.53 12.79
N HIS A 158 3.32 -6.10 12.30
CA HIS A 158 4.11 -7.08 13.07
C HIS A 158 4.69 -6.47 14.35
N TYR A 159 5.28 -5.26 14.30
CA TYR A 159 5.76 -4.56 15.48
C TYR A 159 4.64 -4.29 16.50
N LEU A 160 3.46 -3.84 16.04
CA LEU A 160 2.35 -3.55 16.93
C LEU A 160 1.79 -4.82 17.60
N LYS A 161 1.90 -5.97 16.94
CA LYS A 161 1.52 -7.28 17.48
C LYS A 161 2.55 -7.85 18.45
N ASP A 162 3.82 -7.89 18.05
CA ASP A 162 4.90 -8.56 18.79
C ASP A 162 5.46 -7.66 19.92
N GLY A 163 5.54 -6.34 19.67
CA GLY A 163 5.96 -5.33 20.63
C GLY A 163 7.47 -5.15 20.77
N GLU A 164 7.88 -4.61 21.91
CA GLU A 164 9.26 -4.25 22.24
C GLU A 164 10.30 -5.38 22.28
N PRO A 165 9.98 -6.66 22.60
CA PRO A 165 10.99 -7.72 22.69
C PRO A 165 11.88 -7.86 21.44
N ASP A 166 11.35 -7.50 20.27
CA ASP A 166 12.06 -7.58 18.98
C ASP A 166 12.34 -6.19 18.36
N MET A 167 12.41 -5.11 19.15
CA MET A 167 12.60 -3.74 18.64
C MET A 167 13.76 -3.63 17.64
N LYS A 168 14.91 -4.23 17.94
CA LYS A 168 16.10 -4.19 17.06
C LYS A 168 15.82 -4.79 15.69
N LYS A 169 15.03 -5.86 15.60
CA LYS A 169 14.64 -6.49 14.33
C LYS A 169 13.85 -5.51 13.48
N TYR A 170 12.85 -4.85 14.08
CA TYR A 170 12.00 -3.88 13.37
C TYR A 170 12.75 -2.64 12.92
N VAL A 171 13.65 -2.11 13.75
CA VAL A 171 14.53 -1.00 13.36
C VAL A 171 15.42 -1.41 12.18
N THR A 172 16.08 -2.57 12.27
CA THR A 172 16.96 -3.07 11.19
C THR A 172 16.19 -3.25 9.89
N GLU A 173 15.00 -3.86 9.94
CA GLU A 173 14.16 -4.07 8.77
C GLU A 173 13.72 -2.74 8.11
N LEU A 174 13.37 -1.73 8.92
CA LEU A 174 13.04 -0.39 8.41
C LEU A 174 14.26 0.30 7.79
N GLU A 175 15.43 0.22 8.41
CA GLU A 175 16.67 0.80 7.90
C GLU A 175 17.10 0.18 6.56
N GLU A 176 17.05 -1.15 6.47
CA GLU A 176 17.38 -1.88 5.24
C GLU A 176 16.43 -1.51 4.09
N ARG A 177 15.11 -1.47 4.35
CA ARG A 177 14.11 -1.09 3.34
C ARG A 177 14.19 0.38 2.97
N ALA A 178 14.41 1.27 3.93
CA ALA A 178 14.62 2.70 3.67
C ALA A 178 15.85 2.94 2.80
N THR A 179 16.97 2.27 3.11
CA THR A 179 18.20 2.32 2.31
C THR A 179 17.95 1.84 0.89
N HIS A 180 17.20 0.74 0.74
CA HIS A 180 16.84 0.21 -0.57
C HIS A 180 16.02 1.20 -1.41
N ALA A 181 15.04 1.83 -0.77
CA ALA A 181 14.18 2.85 -1.36
C ALA A 181 14.89 4.20 -1.58
N GLY A 182 16.13 4.36 -1.09
CA GLY A 182 16.87 5.62 -1.17
C GLY A 182 16.31 6.73 -0.27
N LEU A 183 15.65 6.36 0.83
CA LEU A 183 15.03 7.28 1.79
C LEU A 183 15.79 7.31 3.13
N SER A 184 15.55 8.36 3.92
CA SER A 184 15.83 8.28 5.35
C SER A 184 14.86 7.28 6.00
N VAL A 185 15.31 6.64 7.08
CA VAL A 185 14.44 5.75 7.87
C VAL A 185 13.22 6.49 8.44
N GLU A 186 13.33 7.79 8.69
CA GLU A 186 12.25 8.66 9.17
C GLU A 186 11.17 8.90 8.11
N ASP A 187 11.57 9.22 6.88
CA ASP A 187 10.66 9.40 5.74
C ASP A 187 9.99 8.06 5.39
N PHE A 188 10.76 6.97 5.39
CA PHE A 188 10.24 5.63 5.13
C PHE A 188 9.24 5.17 6.20
N LEU A 189 9.55 5.42 7.49
CA LEU A 189 8.61 5.14 8.58
C LEU A 189 7.34 5.98 8.46
N THR A 190 7.44 7.25 8.05
CA THR A 190 6.27 8.11 7.81
C THR A 190 5.37 7.53 6.73
N LEU A 191 5.92 7.18 5.57
CA LEU A 191 5.15 6.56 4.47
C LEU A 191 4.53 5.23 4.89
N THR A 192 5.29 4.36 5.56
CA THR A 192 4.81 3.05 6.00
C THR A 192 3.70 3.19 7.04
N ALA A 193 3.79 4.18 7.94
CA ALA A 193 2.76 4.46 8.93
C ALA A 193 1.48 4.99 8.27
N ILE A 194 1.59 5.90 7.30
CA ILE A 194 0.45 6.38 6.51
C ILE A 194 -0.22 5.21 5.79
N PHE A 195 0.57 4.39 5.07
CA PHE A 195 0.06 3.22 4.37
C PHE A 195 -0.65 2.24 5.32
N PHE A 196 -0.04 1.92 6.46
CA PHE A 196 -0.64 1.07 7.48
C PHE A 196 -1.95 1.64 8.02
N GLN A 197 -1.99 2.94 8.34
CA GLN A 197 -3.22 3.59 8.82
C GLN A 197 -4.35 3.53 7.79
N ILE A 198 -4.04 3.69 6.50
CA ILE A 198 -5.04 3.63 5.44
C ILE A 198 -5.56 2.20 5.26
N ASP A 199 -4.64 1.24 5.09
CA ASP A 199 -5.00 -0.16 4.83
C ASP A 199 -5.69 -0.81 6.03
N ALA A 200 -5.06 -0.80 7.21
CA ALA A 200 -5.69 -1.34 8.42
C ALA A 200 -6.93 -0.51 8.84
N GLY A 201 -6.95 0.79 8.56
CA GLY A 201 -8.11 1.65 8.81
C GLY A 201 -9.34 1.28 7.97
N SER A 202 -9.15 0.65 6.82
CA SER A 202 -10.27 0.18 5.97
C SER A 202 -11.12 -0.92 6.61
N TYR A 203 -10.59 -1.60 7.64
CA TYR A 203 -11.28 -2.62 8.44
C TYR A 203 -11.93 -2.03 9.70
N THR A 204 -12.47 -0.81 9.61
CA THR A 204 -13.13 -0.12 10.73
C THR A 204 -14.53 0.34 10.34
N GLU A 205 -15.37 0.64 11.33
CA GLU A 205 -16.70 1.21 11.06
C GLU A 205 -16.61 2.56 10.34
N ASP A 206 -15.54 3.32 10.59
CA ASP A 206 -15.30 4.64 9.98
C ASP A 206 -15.14 4.57 8.45
N ALA A 207 -14.57 3.46 7.95
CA ALA A 207 -14.42 3.20 6.52
C ALA A 207 -15.69 2.58 5.88
N GLY A 208 -16.76 2.36 6.65
CA GLY A 208 -17.93 1.59 6.22
C GLY A 208 -17.73 0.06 6.27
N GLY A 209 -16.67 -0.38 6.94
CA GLY A 209 -16.33 -1.78 7.18
C GLY A 209 -16.99 -2.36 8.44
N LEU A 210 -16.63 -3.59 8.76
CA LEU A 210 -16.99 -4.24 10.03
C LEU A 210 -16.10 -3.71 11.16
N LYS A 211 -16.62 -3.70 12.39
CA LYS A 211 -15.88 -3.30 13.58
C LYS A 211 -14.78 -4.30 13.94
N SER A 212 -13.60 -4.17 13.33
CA SER A 212 -12.48 -5.10 13.46
C SER A 212 -11.28 -4.41 14.12
N LEU A 213 -10.77 -3.36 13.49
CA LEU A 213 -9.51 -2.70 13.88
C LEU A 213 -9.70 -1.32 14.52
N ASP A 214 -10.92 -0.92 14.86
CA ASP A 214 -11.26 0.42 15.36
C ASP A 214 -10.42 0.84 16.58
N ALA A 215 -10.07 -0.11 17.45
CA ALA A 215 -9.27 0.15 18.65
C ALA A 215 -7.83 0.62 18.35
N LEU A 216 -7.35 0.44 17.12
CA LEU A 216 -6.02 0.89 16.71
C LEU A 216 -5.95 2.40 16.44
N PHE A 217 -7.09 3.07 16.24
CA PHE A 217 -7.14 4.40 15.68
C PHE A 217 -7.97 5.39 16.49
N SER A 218 -7.78 6.66 16.19
CA SER A 218 -8.64 7.77 16.63
C SER A 218 -9.01 8.60 15.41
N PHE A 219 -10.30 8.61 15.10
CA PHE A 219 -10.86 9.26 13.92
C PHE A 219 -11.41 10.63 14.27
N HIS A 220 -10.99 11.63 13.51
CA HIS A 220 -11.43 13.02 13.62
C HIS A 220 -11.82 13.52 12.21
N PRO A 221 -12.97 13.04 11.67
CA PRO A 221 -13.39 13.32 10.29
C PRO A 221 -13.56 14.82 10.02
N ASP A 222 -14.09 15.56 11.00
CA ASP A 222 -14.28 17.02 10.89
C ASP A 222 -12.95 17.79 10.75
N GLU A 223 -11.84 17.19 11.15
CA GLU A 223 -10.49 17.74 11.05
C GLU A 223 -9.70 17.16 9.87
N GLY A 224 -10.26 16.24 9.09
CA GLY A 224 -9.51 15.48 8.08
C GLY A 224 -8.33 14.72 8.70
N ARG A 225 -8.49 14.22 9.93
CA ARG A 225 -7.40 13.63 10.70
C ARG A 225 -7.72 12.22 11.21
N MET A 226 -6.79 11.32 10.96
CA MET A 226 -6.72 10.00 11.54
C MET A 226 -5.36 9.86 12.22
N THR A 227 -5.36 9.39 13.46
CA THR A 227 -4.13 9.06 14.19
C THR A 227 -4.24 7.66 14.77
N PHE A 228 -3.12 7.12 15.24
CA PHE A 228 -3.16 5.96 16.12
C PHE A 228 -3.92 6.29 17.41
N SER A 229 -4.53 5.27 18.02
CA SER A 229 -5.09 5.40 19.35
C SER A 229 -3.96 5.65 20.36
N PRO A 230 -4.23 6.26 21.53
CA PRO A 230 -3.17 6.64 22.48
C PRO A 230 -2.21 5.51 22.84
N ARG A 231 -2.74 4.27 22.97
CA ARG A 231 -1.94 3.08 23.24
C ARG A 231 -1.00 2.71 22.08
N ILE A 232 -1.48 2.85 20.85
CA ILE A 232 -0.69 2.52 19.66
C ILE A 232 0.31 3.64 19.38
N GLU A 233 -0.06 4.90 19.61
CA GLU A 233 0.85 6.05 19.50
C GLU A 233 2.04 5.92 20.46
N GLU A 234 1.83 5.46 21.70
CA GLU A 234 2.94 5.19 22.63
C GLU A 234 3.94 4.17 22.07
N LYS A 235 3.45 3.11 21.40
CA LYS A 235 4.33 2.13 20.74
C LYS A 235 5.07 2.77 19.56
N MET A 236 4.37 3.51 18.71
CA MET A 236 4.98 4.19 17.57
C MET A 236 6.05 5.18 18.02
N GLN A 237 5.84 5.90 19.14
CA GLN A 237 6.84 6.78 19.70
C GLN A 237 8.11 6.03 20.14
N LYS A 238 7.96 4.87 20.81
CA LYS A 238 9.11 4.03 21.18
C LYS A 238 9.90 3.55 19.97
N LEU A 239 9.23 3.21 18.88
CA LEU A 239 9.90 2.85 17.62
C LEU A 239 10.66 4.04 17.02
N ARG A 240 10.07 5.24 17.02
CA ARG A 240 10.73 6.47 16.58
C ARG A 240 11.97 6.79 17.43
N ASP A 241 11.85 6.68 18.75
CA ASP A 241 12.97 6.91 19.67
C ASP A 241 14.10 5.89 19.43
N ALA A 242 13.76 4.62 19.23
CA ALA A 242 14.74 3.58 18.93
C ALA A 242 15.50 3.87 17.62
N ILE A 243 14.81 4.30 16.57
CA ILE A 243 15.42 4.72 15.30
C ILE A 243 16.40 5.87 15.54
N ALA A 244 15.98 6.93 16.25
CA ALA A 244 16.81 8.09 16.53
C ALA A 244 18.10 7.75 17.32
N THR A 245 18.07 6.71 18.16
CA THR A 245 19.27 6.28 18.91
C THR A 245 20.30 5.52 18.10
N VAL A 246 19.93 4.96 16.93
CA VAL A 246 20.85 4.20 16.06
C VAL A 246 21.52 5.11 15.02
N THR A 247 20.90 6.26 14.70
CA THR A 247 21.40 7.20 13.70
C THR A 247 22.49 8.16 14.22
N HIS A 248 23.00 7.96 15.45
CA HIS A 248 24.06 8.73 16.10
C HIS A 248 25.21 7.83 16.59
#